data_AF-A0A672LIL9-F1
#
_entry.id   AF-A0A672LIL9-F1
#
_cell.length_a   1.000
_cell.length_b   1.000
_cell.length_c   1.000
_cell.angle_alpha   90.00
_cell.angle_beta   90.00
_cell.angle_gamma   90.00
#
_symmetry.space_group_name_H-M   'P 1'
#
loop_
_entity.id
_entity.type
_entity.pdbx_description
1 polymer ?
#
loop_
_entity_poly.entity_id
_entity_poly.type
_entity_poly.pdbx_seq_one_letter_code
_entity_poly.pdbx_strand_id
1 'polypeptide(L)'
;MASTKELLEMDLYALLGIEWTATEKQIKKAYRQKALSCHPDKNPDNPKAAELFHQLSQALEVLTDAAAKAAYDKIRAAKKQAEERNRKLDDKRKKIKLDLEAREQQADNVKVEEVKITRTLEEEIIRLREEGSRELQEQQRLIREQIQRERDINTGTDSSAVHQGNSNVTPKLKLKWKCKKDDASNAGYSHECLQSLFQKYGDVLNVLISSKKKGSAVVEFASAKAAIICKNRLLRFVKF
;
A
#
# COMPACT_ATOMS: atom_id res chain seq x y z
N MET A 1 62.58 3.79 21.38
CA MET A 1 62.02 4.81 22.29
C MET A 1 60.56 4.94 21.91
N ALA A 2 59.63 4.77 22.85
CA ALA A 2 58.22 4.92 22.55
C ALA A 2 57.97 6.34 22.01
N SER A 3 57.21 6.44 20.93
CA SER A 3 56.92 7.72 20.28
C SER A 3 56.02 8.56 21.19
N THR A 4 56.18 9.89 21.20
CA THR A 4 55.32 10.81 21.99
C THR A 4 53.83 10.62 21.69
N LYS A 5 53.52 10.10 20.50
CA LYS A 5 52.17 9.70 20.09
C LYS A 5 51.64 8.48 20.87
N GLU A 6 52.48 7.49 21.15
CA GLU A 6 52.10 6.27 21.87
C GLU A 6 51.78 6.57 23.35
N LEU A 7 52.51 7.50 23.96
CA LEU A 7 52.23 8.00 25.32
C LEU A 7 50.88 8.70 25.43
N LEU A 8 50.43 9.39 24.39
CA LEU A 8 49.13 10.06 24.34
C LEU A 8 47.97 9.09 24.11
N GLU A 9 48.23 7.95 23.50
CA GLU A 9 47.23 6.90 23.27
C GLU A 9 47.03 6.00 24.50
N MET A 10 48.08 5.84 25.32
CA MET A 10 48.09 4.98 26.50
C MET A 10 47.57 5.69 27.77
N ASP A 11 46.94 4.94 28.68
CA ASP A 11 46.48 5.46 29.97
C ASP A 11 47.62 5.39 31.01
N LEU A 12 48.28 6.53 31.24
CA LEU A 12 49.44 6.64 32.14
C LEU A 12 49.04 6.41 33.61
N TYR A 13 47.82 6.78 34.00
CA TYR A 13 47.31 6.56 35.35
C TYR A 13 47.02 5.08 35.59
N ALA A 14 46.40 4.41 34.60
CA ALA A 14 46.18 2.96 34.65
C ALA A 14 47.50 2.18 34.66
N LEU A 15 48.50 2.64 33.89
CA LEU A 15 49.84 2.05 33.88
C LEU A 15 50.50 2.11 35.27
N LEU A 16 50.31 3.20 36.01
CA LEU A 16 50.77 3.32 37.40
C LEU A 16 49.81 2.70 38.42
N GLY A 17 48.60 2.32 38.02
CA GLY A 17 47.58 1.73 38.89
C GLY A 17 47.00 2.72 39.88
N ILE A 18 46.90 3.99 39.48
CA ILE A 18 46.42 5.09 40.31
C ILE A 18 45.21 5.77 39.67
N GLU A 19 44.46 6.52 40.48
CA GLU A 19 43.38 7.35 39.96
C GLU A 19 43.93 8.63 39.29
N TRP A 20 43.17 9.20 38.35
CA TRP A 20 43.48 10.48 37.69
C TRP A 20 43.52 11.68 38.66
N THR A 21 42.88 11.55 39.82
CA THR A 21 42.89 12.53 40.92
C THR A 21 44.14 12.43 41.80
N ALA A 22 45.03 11.46 41.54
CA ALA A 22 46.20 11.22 42.39
C ALA A 22 47.14 12.43 42.46
N THR A 23 47.61 12.70 43.67
CA THR A 23 48.63 13.71 43.95
C THR A 23 50.01 13.27 43.46
N GLU A 24 50.91 14.22 43.22
CA GLU A 24 52.29 13.94 42.82
C GLU A 24 53.02 12.98 43.79
N LYS A 25 52.74 13.09 45.09
CA LYS A 25 53.26 12.18 46.12
C LYS A 25 52.79 10.73 45.91
N GLN A 26 51.52 10.54 45.55
CA GLN A 26 50.94 9.23 45.26
C GLN A 26 51.50 8.67 43.94
N ILE A 27 51.67 9.50 42.92
CA ILE A 27 52.29 9.14 41.64
C ILE A 27 53.71 8.60 41.87
N LYS A 28 54.56 9.36 42.58
CA LYS A 28 55.94 8.96 42.91
C LYS A 28 55.99 7.68 43.75
N LYS A 29 55.05 7.51 44.69
CA LYS A 29 54.97 6.29 45.51
C LYS A 29 54.60 5.07 44.67
N ALA A 30 53.58 5.17 43.83
CA ALA A 30 53.13 4.09 42.95
C ALA A 30 54.21 3.69 41.93
N TYR A 31 54.91 4.68 41.35
CA TYR A 31 56.06 4.44 40.48
C TYR A 31 57.13 3.61 41.19
N ARG A 32 57.56 3.99 42.40
CA ARG A 32 58.59 3.23 43.14
C ARG A 32 58.19 1.78 43.39
N GLN A 33 56.93 1.53 43.74
CA GLN A 33 56.43 0.18 43.99
C GLN A 33 56.42 -0.67 42.70
N LYS A 34 55.94 -0.11 41.59
CA LYS A 34 55.91 -0.81 40.30
C LYS A 34 57.30 -0.98 39.69
N ALA A 35 58.15 0.03 39.78
CA ALA A 35 59.53 0.01 39.30
C ALA A 35 60.36 -1.09 39.98
N LEU A 36 60.18 -1.31 41.29
CA LEU A 36 60.83 -2.41 42.02
C LEU A 36 60.36 -3.79 41.53
N SER A 37 59.09 -3.91 41.17
CA SER A 37 58.49 -5.16 40.70
C SER A 37 58.92 -5.49 39.27
N CYS A 38 59.05 -4.47 38.42
CA CYS A 38 59.42 -4.59 37.01
C CYS A 38 60.90 -4.29 36.73
N HIS A 39 61.76 -4.24 37.76
CA HIS A 39 63.16 -3.88 37.57
C HIS A 39 63.89 -4.92 36.70
N PRO A 40 64.66 -4.52 35.67
CA PRO A 40 65.33 -5.46 34.77
C PRO A 40 66.36 -6.34 35.48
N ASP A 41 67.05 -5.82 36.51
CA ASP A 41 68.00 -6.58 37.34
C ASP A 41 67.36 -7.74 38.14
N LYS A 42 66.11 -7.55 38.58
CA LYS A 42 65.36 -8.59 39.30
C LYS A 42 64.63 -9.56 38.36
N ASN A 43 64.49 -9.18 37.09
CA ASN A 43 63.77 -9.94 36.06
C ASN A 43 64.62 -10.06 34.78
N PRO A 44 65.84 -10.62 34.84
CA PRO A 44 66.77 -10.66 33.70
C PRO A 44 66.22 -11.49 32.53
N ASP A 45 65.37 -12.48 32.81
CA ASP A 45 64.80 -13.37 31.79
C ASP A 45 63.54 -12.81 31.11
N ASN A 46 63.02 -11.65 31.56
CA ASN A 46 61.78 -11.07 31.04
C ASN A 46 62.05 -9.78 30.23
N PRO A 47 62.11 -9.84 28.89
CA PRO A 47 62.33 -8.65 28.07
C PRO A 47 61.21 -7.61 28.20
N LYS A 48 59.99 -8.02 28.59
CA LYS A 48 58.87 -7.11 28.85
C LYS A 48 59.06 -6.30 30.13
N ALA A 49 59.85 -6.77 31.08
CA ALA A 49 60.12 -6.03 32.31
C ALA A 49 60.88 -4.72 32.01
N ALA A 50 61.87 -4.78 31.10
CA ALA A 50 62.60 -3.60 30.65
C ALA A 50 61.71 -2.60 29.90
N GLU A 51 60.81 -3.09 29.04
CA GLU A 51 59.85 -2.25 28.32
C GLU A 51 58.85 -1.57 29.27
N LEU A 52 58.25 -2.33 30.19
CA LEU A 52 57.33 -1.80 31.19
C LEU A 52 58.03 -0.80 32.12
N PHE A 53 59.27 -1.07 32.52
CA PHE A 53 60.06 -0.14 33.32
C PHE A 53 60.30 1.19 32.59
N HIS A 54 60.59 1.12 31.29
CA HIS A 54 60.75 2.31 30.45
C HIS A 54 59.43 3.09 30.32
N GLN A 55 58.31 2.41 30.08
CA GLN A 55 56.98 3.03 30.03
C GLN A 55 56.59 3.68 31.38
N LEU A 56 56.89 3.02 32.50
CA LEU A 56 56.66 3.57 33.84
C LEU A 56 57.49 4.82 34.09
N SER A 57 58.72 4.86 33.59
CA SER A 57 59.62 6.02 33.71
C SER A 57 59.08 7.21 32.92
N GLN A 58 58.64 7.00 31.68
CA GLN A 58 58.01 8.02 30.86
C GLN A 58 56.68 8.52 31.47
N ALA A 59 55.87 7.61 32.03
CA ALA A 59 54.63 7.99 32.71
C ALA A 59 54.92 8.87 33.93
N LEU A 60 55.97 8.58 34.70
CA LEU A 60 56.38 9.41 35.81
C LEU A 60 56.80 10.81 35.34
N GLU A 61 57.61 10.90 34.29
CA GLU A 61 58.08 12.17 33.73
C GLU A 61 56.91 13.08 33.33
N VAL A 62 55.94 12.54 32.56
CA VAL A 62 54.77 13.29 32.10
C VAL A 62 53.85 13.68 33.26
N LEU A 63 53.65 12.80 34.25
CA LEU A 63 52.71 13.06 35.35
C LEU A 63 53.31 13.89 36.49
N THR A 64 54.62 14.07 36.54
CA THR A 64 55.30 14.91 37.55
C THR A 64 55.56 16.33 37.07
N ASP A 65 55.68 16.58 35.75
CA ASP A 65 55.65 17.93 35.20
C ASP A 65 54.20 18.45 35.13
N ALA A 66 53.93 19.57 35.80
CA ALA A 66 52.62 20.21 35.82
C ALA A 66 52.13 20.61 34.42
N ALA A 67 53.03 21.07 33.54
CA ALA A 67 52.69 21.47 32.18
C ALA A 67 52.34 20.26 31.31
N ALA A 68 53.21 19.24 31.31
CA ALA A 68 52.97 17.99 30.59
C ALA A 68 51.71 17.26 31.08
N LYS A 69 51.49 17.18 32.40
CA LYS A 69 50.29 16.59 32.99
C LYS A 69 49.02 17.31 32.53
N ALA A 70 49.00 18.63 32.57
CA ALA A 70 47.85 19.41 32.13
C ALA A 70 47.54 19.21 30.64
N ALA A 71 48.57 19.13 29.79
CA ALA A 71 48.41 18.85 28.36
C ALA A 71 47.86 17.43 28.12
N TYR A 72 48.39 16.44 28.82
CA TYR A 72 47.93 15.05 28.76
C TYR A 72 46.46 14.93 29.19
N ASP A 73 46.10 15.51 30.34
CA ASP A 73 44.74 15.49 30.88
C ASP A 73 43.74 16.16 29.92
N LYS A 74 44.13 17.26 29.27
CA LYS A 74 43.32 17.93 28.26
C LYS A 74 43.05 17.06 27.04
N ILE A 75 44.07 16.38 26.52
CA ILE A 75 43.94 15.49 25.36
C ILE A 75 43.07 14.27 25.72
N ARG A 76 43.29 13.67 26.90
CA ARG A 76 42.48 12.57 27.41
C ARG A 76 41.01 12.96 27.56
N ALA A 77 40.73 14.13 28.12
CA ALA A 77 39.38 14.65 28.26
C ALA A 77 38.71 14.89 26.90
N ALA A 78 39.43 15.51 25.95
CA ALA A 78 38.93 15.74 24.59
C ALA A 78 38.63 14.43 23.86
N LYS A 79 39.48 13.41 23.98
CA LYS A 79 39.26 12.08 23.40
C LYS A 79 37.99 11.43 23.95
N LYS A 80 37.82 11.46 25.28
CA LYS A 80 36.62 10.92 25.94
C LYS A 80 35.33 11.65 25.51
N GLN A 81 35.39 12.98 25.39
CA GLN A 81 34.25 13.77 24.90
C GLN A 81 33.93 13.48 23.43
N ALA A 82 34.94 13.33 22.57
CA ALA A 82 34.76 12.98 21.17
C ALA A 82 34.13 11.59 21.00
N GLU A 83 34.60 10.61 21.77
CA GLU A 83 34.04 9.26 21.80
C GLU A 83 32.58 9.26 22.25
N GLU A 84 32.25 10.00 23.32
CA GLU A 84 30.86 10.11 23.79
C GLU A 84 29.94 10.77 22.74
N ARG A 85 30.43 11.81 22.06
CA ARG A 85 29.70 12.45 20.97
C ARG A 85 29.45 11.48 19.82
N ASN A 86 30.47 10.75 19.39
CA ASN A 86 30.35 9.76 18.33
C ASN A 86 29.37 8.65 18.72
N ARG A 87 29.47 8.11 19.93
CA ARG A 87 28.52 7.13 20.48
C ARG A 87 27.08 7.64 20.42
N LYS A 88 26.82 8.87 20.87
CA LYS A 88 25.50 9.49 20.81
C LYS A 88 24.99 9.67 19.37
N LEU A 89 25.88 9.98 18.41
CA LEU A 89 25.51 10.07 17.00
C LEU A 89 25.17 8.70 16.42
N ASP A 90 25.92 7.67 16.79
CA ASP A 90 25.71 6.30 16.32
C ASP A 90 24.40 5.72 16.86
N ASP A 91 24.06 5.98 18.13
CA ASP A 91 22.78 5.59 18.72
C ASP A 91 21.60 6.24 17.98
N LYS A 92 21.71 7.54 17.67
CA LYS A 92 20.69 8.27 16.88
C LYS A 92 20.56 7.71 15.47
N ARG A 93 21.68 7.48 14.79
CA ARG A 93 21.71 6.90 13.43
C ARG A 93 21.07 5.52 13.41
N LYS A 94 21.40 4.66 14.38
CA LYS A 94 20.80 3.32 14.52
C LYS A 94 19.29 3.40 14.72
N LYS A 95 18.81 4.30 15.58
CA LYS A 95 17.38 4.50 15.80
C LYS A 95 16.64 4.93 14.52
N ILE A 96 17.20 5.90 13.79
CA ILE A 96 16.61 6.38 12.53
C ILE A 96 16.57 5.25 11.50
N LYS A 97 17.65 4.48 11.38
CA LYS A 97 17.71 3.34 10.46
C LYS A 97 16.61 2.32 10.75
N LEU A 98 16.45 1.93 12.02
CA LEU A 98 15.42 0.96 12.42
C LEU A 98 14.00 1.47 12.20
N ASP A 99 13.73 2.75 12.48
CA ASP A 99 12.42 3.37 12.20
C ASP A 99 12.11 3.41 10.70
N LEU A 100 13.11 3.73 9.87
CA LEU A 100 12.97 3.74 8.41
C LEU A 100 12.68 2.32 7.88
N GLU A 101 13.46 1.34 8.30
CA GLU A 101 13.31 -0.06 7.88
C GLU A 101 11.94 -0.63 8.30
N ALA A 102 11.47 -0.33 9.51
CA ALA A 102 10.16 -0.74 9.96
C ALA A 102 9.02 -0.14 9.11
N ARG A 103 9.14 1.13 8.70
CA ARG A 103 8.16 1.78 7.81
C ARG A 103 8.18 1.17 6.41
N GLU A 104 9.36 0.90 5.86
CA GLU A 104 9.50 0.26 4.56
C GLU A 104 8.87 -1.14 4.57
N GLN A 105 9.19 -1.97 5.57
CA GLN A 105 8.58 -3.29 5.73
C GLN A 105 7.06 -3.23 5.89
N GLN A 106 6.55 -2.26 6.67
CA GLN A 106 5.11 -2.09 6.82
C GLN A 106 4.44 -1.70 5.49
N ALA A 107 5.04 -0.76 4.74
CA ALA A 107 4.52 -0.35 3.45
C ALA A 107 4.53 -1.50 2.43
N ASP A 108 5.58 -2.31 2.41
CA ASP A 108 5.68 -3.47 1.52
C ASP A 108 4.69 -4.56 1.90
N ASN A 109 4.49 -4.82 3.21
CA ASN A 109 3.46 -5.74 3.67
C ASN A 109 2.05 -5.28 3.25
N VAL A 110 1.75 -3.99 3.35
CA VAL A 110 0.45 -3.44 2.91
C VAL A 110 0.25 -3.67 1.41
N LYS A 111 1.28 -3.38 0.58
CA LYS A 111 1.20 -3.63 -0.87
C LYS A 111 0.99 -5.11 -1.19
N VAL A 112 1.72 -6.00 -0.52
CA VAL A 112 1.58 -7.45 -0.71
C VAL A 112 0.16 -7.90 -0.37
N GLU A 113 -0.41 -7.39 0.72
CA GLU A 113 -1.77 -7.75 1.13
C GLU A 113 -2.82 -7.18 0.17
N GLU A 114 -2.64 -5.95 -0.31
CA GLU A 114 -3.48 -5.35 -1.35
C GLU A 114 -3.47 -6.17 -2.66
N VAL A 115 -2.30 -6.65 -3.08
CA VAL A 115 -2.16 -7.54 -4.25
C VAL A 115 -2.87 -8.88 -4.04
N LYS A 116 -2.79 -9.45 -2.83
CA LYS A 116 -3.54 -10.68 -2.51
C LYS A 116 -5.04 -10.45 -2.54
N ILE A 117 -5.51 -9.37 -1.91
CA ILE A 117 -6.94 -9.02 -1.86
C ILE A 117 -7.48 -8.79 -3.27
N THR A 118 -6.74 -8.05 -4.11
CA THR A 118 -7.15 -7.82 -5.51
C THR A 118 -7.24 -9.13 -6.29
N ARG A 119 -6.23 -10.00 -6.17
CA ARG A 119 -6.26 -11.33 -6.80
C ARG A 119 -7.44 -12.18 -6.34
N THR A 120 -7.72 -12.26 -5.04
CA THR A 120 -8.84 -13.07 -4.53
C THR A 120 -10.19 -12.53 -4.99
N LEU A 121 -10.35 -11.20 -5.05
CA LEU A 121 -11.54 -10.57 -5.60
C LEU A 121 -11.71 -10.85 -7.10
N GLU A 122 -10.62 -10.81 -7.86
CA GLU A 122 -10.64 -11.14 -9.30
C GLU A 122 -11.09 -12.59 -9.54
N GLU A 123 -10.56 -13.54 -8.78
CA GLU A 123 -10.94 -14.95 -8.83
C GLU A 123 -12.44 -15.14 -8.51
N GLU A 124 -12.96 -14.45 -7.49
CA GLU A 124 -14.38 -14.52 -7.14
C GLU A 124 -15.29 -13.86 -8.20
N ILE A 125 -14.87 -12.75 -8.82
CA ILE A 125 -15.61 -12.11 -9.92
C ILE A 125 -15.70 -13.05 -11.12
N ILE A 126 -14.61 -13.73 -11.48
CA ILE A 126 -14.59 -14.70 -12.58
C ILE A 126 -15.61 -15.81 -12.29
N ARG A 127 -15.56 -16.37 -11.08
CA ARG A 127 -16.48 -17.41 -10.65
C ARG A 127 -17.95 -16.98 -10.75
N LEU A 128 -18.31 -15.82 -10.18
CA LEU A 128 -19.68 -15.31 -10.22
C LEU A 128 -20.17 -15.03 -11.66
N ARG A 129 -19.28 -14.56 -12.54
CA ARG A 129 -19.60 -14.38 -13.96
C ARG A 129 -19.86 -15.70 -14.67
N GLU A 130 -19.06 -16.72 -14.39
CA GLU A 130 -19.26 -18.05 -14.95
C GLU A 130 -20.57 -18.67 -14.47
N GLU A 131 -20.85 -18.60 -13.17
CA GLU A 131 -22.11 -19.08 -12.57
C GLU A 131 -23.31 -18.37 -13.22
N GLY A 132 -23.30 -17.04 -13.28
CA GLY A 132 -24.37 -16.27 -13.93
C GLY A 132 -24.51 -16.54 -15.44
N SER A 133 -23.41 -16.81 -16.15
CA SER A 133 -23.44 -17.19 -17.56
C SER A 133 -24.06 -18.56 -17.78
N ARG A 134 -23.80 -19.53 -16.90
CA ARG A 134 -24.38 -20.88 -16.98
C ARG A 134 -25.89 -20.85 -16.78
N GLU A 135 -26.35 -20.15 -15.75
CA GLU A 135 -27.78 -19.98 -15.49
C GLU A 135 -28.52 -19.37 -16.68
N LEU A 136 -27.94 -18.33 -17.30
CA LEU A 136 -28.54 -17.70 -18.46
C LEU A 136 -28.59 -18.65 -19.67
N GLN A 137 -27.54 -19.44 -19.90
CA GLN A 137 -27.52 -20.43 -20.98
C GLN A 137 -28.57 -21.53 -20.77
N GLU A 138 -28.73 -22.01 -19.54
CA GLU A 138 -29.74 -23.00 -19.18
C GLU A 138 -31.16 -22.45 -19.39
N GLN A 139 -31.42 -21.23 -18.92
CA GLN A 139 -32.69 -20.54 -19.15
C GLN A 139 -32.98 -20.39 -20.65
N GLN A 140 -31.99 -19.94 -21.44
CA GLN A 140 -32.13 -19.82 -22.90
C GLN A 140 -32.40 -21.16 -23.58
N ARG A 141 -31.75 -22.24 -23.12
CA ARG A 141 -31.97 -23.59 -23.65
C ARG A 141 -33.38 -24.08 -23.38
N LEU A 142 -33.86 -23.97 -22.14
CA LEU A 142 -35.22 -24.38 -21.77
C LEU A 142 -36.27 -23.60 -22.57
N ILE A 143 -36.11 -22.28 -22.69
CA ILE A 143 -36.99 -21.44 -23.52
C ILE A 143 -36.97 -21.93 -24.98
N ARG A 144 -35.79 -22.19 -25.55
CA ARG A 144 -35.66 -22.67 -26.94
C ARG A 144 -36.32 -24.03 -27.14
N GLU A 145 -36.14 -24.97 -26.21
CA GLU A 145 -36.78 -26.29 -26.24
C GLU A 145 -38.30 -26.18 -26.16
N GLN A 146 -38.83 -25.28 -25.33
CA GLN A 146 -40.27 -25.06 -25.20
C GLN A 146 -40.88 -24.49 -26.48
N ILE A 147 -40.22 -23.50 -27.11
CA ILE A 147 -40.62 -22.95 -28.41
C ILE A 147 -40.62 -24.04 -29.49
N GLN A 148 -39.62 -24.93 -29.50
CA GLN A 148 -39.55 -26.02 -30.48
C GLN A 148 -40.68 -27.03 -30.26
N ARG A 149 -40.94 -27.42 -29.00
CA ARG A 149 -42.04 -28.32 -28.65
C ARG A 149 -43.40 -27.74 -29.05
N GLU A 150 -43.64 -26.46 -28.78
CA GLU A 150 -44.85 -25.77 -29.21
C GLU A 150 -44.99 -25.75 -30.74
N ARG A 151 -43.90 -25.55 -31.50
CA ARG A 151 -43.93 -25.66 -32.97
C ARG A 151 -44.27 -27.06 -33.45
N ASP A 152 -43.62 -28.08 -32.89
CA ASP A 152 -43.80 -29.48 -33.32
C ASP A 152 -45.23 -29.97 -33.05
N ILE A 153 -45.82 -29.56 -31.91
CA ILE A 153 -47.23 -29.82 -31.58
C ILE A 153 -48.17 -29.10 -32.55
N ASN A 154 -47.87 -27.86 -32.92
CA ASN A 154 -48.70 -27.07 -33.82
C ASN A 154 -48.60 -27.55 -35.29
N THR A 155 -47.58 -28.33 -35.66
CA THR A 155 -47.44 -28.95 -37.00
C THR A 155 -48.18 -30.28 -37.17
N GLY A 156 -48.81 -30.82 -36.13
CA GLY A 156 -49.53 -32.11 -36.16
C GLY A 156 -51.04 -32.05 -36.41
N THR A 157 -51.62 -30.85 -36.61
CA THR A 157 -53.07 -30.67 -36.84
C THR A 157 -53.31 -29.72 -38.03
N ASP A 158 -53.82 -30.31 -39.12
CA ASP A 158 -54.41 -29.79 -40.36
C ASP A 158 -53.56 -29.24 -41.53
N SER A 159 -53.77 -29.89 -42.68
CA SER A 159 -53.68 -29.31 -44.03
C SER A 159 -55.02 -28.65 -44.37
N SER A 160 -55.10 -27.31 -44.37
CA SER A 160 -56.03 -26.50 -45.19
C SER A 160 -55.72 -25.01 -45.07
N ALA A 161 -56.02 -24.31 -46.17
CA ALA A 161 -55.76 -22.92 -46.48
C ALA A 161 -55.84 -21.89 -45.32
N VAL A 162 -54.80 -21.04 -45.31
CA VAL A 162 -54.80 -19.61 -44.98
C VAL A 162 -55.43 -19.22 -43.64
N HIS A 163 -54.54 -19.02 -42.65
CA HIS A 163 -54.55 -17.79 -41.87
C HIS A 163 -53.12 -17.32 -41.65
N GLN A 164 -52.75 -16.21 -42.29
CA GLN A 164 -51.69 -15.31 -41.80
C GLN A 164 -52.14 -14.75 -40.44
N GLY A 165 -52.03 -15.57 -39.41
CA GLY A 165 -51.89 -15.09 -38.05
C GLY A 165 -50.43 -14.73 -37.85
N ASN A 166 -49.97 -13.65 -38.49
CA ASN A 166 -48.77 -12.97 -38.03
C ASN A 166 -49.03 -12.69 -36.54
N SER A 167 -48.43 -13.46 -35.63
CA SER A 167 -48.02 -12.91 -34.36
C SER A 167 -46.94 -11.90 -34.72
N ASN A 168 -47.39 -10.74 -35.20
CA ASN A 168 -46.57 -9.60 -35.47
C ASN A 168 -46.12 -9.18 -34.07
N VAL A 169 -45.03 -9.79 -33.58
CA VAL A 169 -44.38 -9.41 -32.33
C VAL A 169 -43.80 -8.04 -32.62
N THR A 170 -44.66 -7.05 -32.51
CA THR A 170 -44.32 -5.66 -32.67
C THR A 170 -43.49 -5.29 -31.45
N PRO A 171 -42.28 -4.80 -31.64
CA PRO A 171 -41.43 -4.39 -30.54
C PRO A 171 -42.09 -3.26 -29.74
N LYS A 172 -42.29 -3.51 -28.44
CA LYS A 172 -42.87 -2.56 -27.49
C LYS A 172 -41.78 -1.95 -26.62
N LEU A 173 -41.72 -0.63 -26.57
CA LEU A 173 -40.81 0.12 -25.74
C LEU A 173 -41.57 0.75 -24.57
N LYS A 174 -41.20 0.39 -23.34
CA LYS A 174 -41.77 0.98 -22.14
C LYS A 174 -41.01 2.23 -21.75
N LEU A 175 -41.72 3.33 -21.62
CA LEU A 175 -41.22 4.64 -21.26
C LEU A 175 -41.62 4.98 -19.83
N LYS A 176 -40.70 5.66 -19.13
CA LYS A 176 -40.93 6.21 -17.80
C LYS A 176 -40.27 7.57 -17.67
N TRP A 177 -41.01 8.55 -17.17
CA TRP A 177 -40.51 9.91 -16.90
C TRP A 177 -41.00 10.41 -15.55
N LYS A 178 -40.34 11.46 -15.03
CA LYS A 178 -40.73 12.10 -13.78
C LYS A 178 -41.92 13.02 -14.02
N CYS A 179 -43.01 12.81 -13.29
CA CYS A 179 -44.19 13.67 -13.25
C CYS A 179 -44.37 14.18 -11.82
N LYS A 180 -44.67 15.48 -11.62
CA LYS A 180 -44.99 16.02 -10.30
C LYS A 180 -46.37 15.52 -9.84
N LYS A 181 -46.58 15.36 -8.53
CA LYS A 181 -47.79 14.73 -7.95
C LYS A 181 -49.09 15.44 -8.37
N ASP A 182 -49.06 16.77 -8.52
CA ASP A 182 -50.25 17.60 -8.82
C ASP A 182 -50.38 18.01 -10.29
N ASP A 183 -49.64 17.36 -11.19
CA ASP A 183 -49.69 17.68 -12.62
C ASP A 183 -50.80 16.85 -13.31
N ALA A 184 -51.84 17.52 -13.79
CA ALA A 184 -52.94 16.92 -14.54
C ALA A 184 -52.54 16.59 -15.99
N SER A 185 -51.50 17.25 -16.51
CA SER A 185 -51.10 17.17 -17.92
C SER A 185 -50.01 16.13 -18.19
N ASN A 186 -49.75 15.22 -17.24
CA ASN A 186 -48.74 14.16 -17.34
C ASN A 186 -47.34 14.67 -17.76
N ALA A 187 -46.96 15.86 -17.26
CA ALA A 187 -45.75 16.61 -17.61
C ALA A 187 -45.65 17.05 -19.08
N GLY A 188 -46.79 17.19 -19.79
CA GLY A 188 -46.87 17.66 -21.17
C GLY A 188 -46.69 16.58 -22.25
N TYR A 189 -46.53 15.32 -21.84
CA TYR A 189 -46.40 14.18 -22.76
C TYR A 189 -47.79 13.60 -23.09
N SER A 190 -48.46 14.23 -24.05
CA SER A 190 -49.71 13.73 -24.65
C SER A 190 -49.46 12.61 -25.66
N HIS A 191 -50.52 11.90 -26.05
CA HIS A 191 -50.45 10.83 -27.05
C HIS A 191 -49.82 11.33 -28.36
N GLU A 192 -50.32 12.45 -28.88
CA GLU A 192 -49.84 13.08 -30.12
C GLU A 192 -48.38 13.53 -30.02
N CYS A 193 -48.00 14.10 -28.88
CA CYS A 193 -46.62 14.54 -28.62
C CYS A 193 -45.64 13.35 -28.66
N LEU A 194 -45.97 12.26 -27.96
CA LEU A 194 -45.15 11.05 -27.94
C LEU A 194 -45.11 10.38 -29.32
N GLN A 195 -46.25 10.30 -30.02
CA GLN A 195 -46.31 9.74 -31.36
C GLN A 195 -45.39 10.52 -32.33
N SER A 196 -45.49 11.85 -32.35
CA SER A 196 -44.64 12.71 -33.19
C SER A 196 -43.15 12.60 -32.82
N LEU A 197 -42.84 12.52 -31.53
CA LEU A 197 -41.45 12.38 -31.06
C LEU A 197 -40.83 11.06 -31.53
N PHE A 198 -41.59 9.96 -31.47
CA PHE A 198 -41.09 8.63 -31.76
C PHE A 198 -41.13 8.24 -33.23
N GLN A 199 -42.01 8.86 -34.02
CA GLN A 199 -42.08 8.65 -35.46
C GLN A 199 -40.78 9.04 -36.20
N LYS A 200 -39.95 9.90 -35.59
CA LYS A 200 -38.60 10.22 -36.09
C LYS A 200 -37.63 9.04 -36.11
N TYR A 201 -37.91 7.98 -35.36
CA TYR A 201 -37.05 6.78 -35.27
C TYR A 201 -37.58 5.62 -36.11
N GLY A 202 -38.80 5.72 -36.62
CA GLY A 202 -39.45 4.73 -37.49
C GLY A 202 -40.96 4.71 -37.28
N ASP A 203 -41.64 3.85 -38.03
CA ASP A 203 -43.10 3.79 -38.01
C ASP A 203 -43.64 3.30 -36.66
N VAL A 204 -44.41 4.17 -36.00
CA VAL A 204 -45.08 3.91 -34.74
C VAL A 204 -46.48 3.40 -35.04
N LEU A 205 -46.80 2.20 -34.55
CA LEU A 205 -48.10 1.56 -34.73
C LEU A 205 -49.09 2.00 -33.65
N ASN A 206 -48.64 2.14 -32.41
CA ASN A 206 -49.51 2.49 -31.29
C ASN A 206 -48.74 3.18 -30.16
N VAL A 207 -49.40 4.09 -29.44
CA VAL A 207 -48.89 4.74 -28.23
C VAL A 207 -49.92 4.61 -27.13
N LEU A 208 -49.59 3.91 -26.05
CA LEU A 208 -50.49 3.68 -24.93
C LEU A 208 -49.96 4.39 -23.68
N ILE A 209 -50.64 5.46 -23.26
CA ILE A 209 -50.31 6.15 -22.00
C ILE A 209 -51.05 5.47 -20.85
N SER A 210 -50.34 5.20 -19.76
CA SER A 210 -50.95 4.55 -18.60
C SER A 210 -51.83 5.51 -17.81
N SER A 211 -53.14 5.22 -17.76
CA SER A 211 -54.08 5.94 -16.88
C SER A 211 -53.88 5.61 -15.39
N LYS A 212 -53.33 4.42 -15.09
CA LYS A 212 -53.09 3.92 -13.71
C LYS A 212 -51.78 4.43 -13.09
N LYS A 213 -50.76 4.72 -13.90
CA LYS A 213 -49.44 5.18 -13.45
C LYS A 213 -49.01 6.41 -14.26
N LYS A 214 -49.19 7.60 -13.68
CA LYS A 214 -48.69 8.87 -14.25
C LYS A 214 -47.17 8.76 -14.52
N GLY A 215 -46.72 9.33 -15.63
CA GLY A 215 -45.33 9.28 -16.07
C GLY A 215 -44.91 7.98 -16.76
N SER A 216 -45.84 7.19 -17.31
CA SER A 216 -45.51 5.97 -18.05
C SER A 216 -46.33 5.80 -19.33
N ALA A 217 -45.68 5.35 -20.39
CA ALA A 217 -46.32 4.94 -21.64
C ALA A 217 -45.62 3.72 -22.25
N VAL A 218 -46.29 3.07 -23.19
CA VAL A 218 -45.74 2.00 -24.03
C VAL A 218 -45.91 2.42 -25.49
N VAL A 219 -44.82 2.40 -26.24
CA VAL A 219 -44.81 2.69 -27.68
C VAL A 219 -44.55 1.41 -28.45
N GLU A 220 -45.38 1.14 -29.44
CA GLU A 220 -45.30 -0.03 -30.30
C GLU A 220 -44.81 0.39 -31.68
N PHE A 221 -43.71 -0.20 -32.15
CA PHE A 221 -43.14 0.10 -33.47
C PHE A 221 -43.43 -1.02 -34.47
N ALA A 222 -43.47 -0.67 -35.75
CA ALA A 222 -43.63 -1.64 -36.83
C ALA A 222 -42.39 -2.52 -37.04
N SER A 223 -41.20 -2.06 -36.62
CA SER A 223 -39.93 -2.76 -36.84
C SER A 223 -39.02 -2.77 -35.61
N ALA A 224 -38.37 -3.91 -35.35
CA ALA A 224 -37.38 -4.08 -34.27
C ALA A 224 -36.21 -3.09 -34.39
N LYS A 225 -35.82 -2.75 -35.62
CA LYS A 225 -34.72 -1.79 -35.89
C LYS A 225 -35.06 -0.40 -35.35
N ALA A 226 -36.30 0.08 -35.57
CA ALA A 226 -36.76 1.38 -35.08
C ALA A 226 -36.76 1.44 -33.54
N ALA A 227 -37.24 0.38 -32.89
CA ALA A 227 -37.26 0.28 -31.44
C ALA A 227 -35.84 0.27 -30.82
N ILE A 228 -34.88 -0.43 -31.43
CA ILE A 228 -33.48 -0.48 -30.98
C ILE A 228 -32.80 0.89 -31.15
N ILE A 229 -32.99 1.55 -32.30
CA ILE A 229 -32.45 2.89 -32.55
C ILE A 229 -33.00 3.88 -31.51
N CYS A 230 -34.31 3.85 -31.28
CA CYS A 230 -34.98 4.68 -30.30
C CYS A 230 -34.42 4.44 -28.88
N LYS A 231 -34.31 3.18 -28.45
CA LYS A 231 -33.75 2.80 -27.14
C LYS A 231 -32.31 3.32 -26.97
N ASN A 232 -31.46 3.13 -27.97
CA ASN A 232 -30.05 3.54 -27.91
C ASN A 232 -29.87 5.07 -27.90
N ARG A 233 -30.75 5.83 -28.56
CA ARG A 233 -30.74 7.30 -28.51
C ARG A 233 -31.35 7.85 -27.22
N LEU A 234 -32.41 7.24 -26.68
CA LEU A 234 -33.01 7.63 -25.40
C LEU A 234 -32.09 7.37 -24.20
N LEU A 235 -31.32 6.28 -24.23
CA LEU A 235 -30.31 5.96 -23.21
C LEU A 235 -29.21 7.04 -23.09
N ARG A 236 -29.00 7.84 -24.14
CA ARG A 236 -28.07 8.99 -24.08
C ARG A 236 -28.67 10.23 -23.40
N PHE A 237 -29.98 10.28 -23.16
CA PHE A 237 -30.67 11.46 -22.61
C PHE A 237 -31.44 11.22 -21.30
N VAL A 238 -31.68 9.97 -20.89
CA VAL A 238 -32.40 9.68 -19.63
C VAL A 238 -31.72 8.54 -18.87
N LYS A 239 -31.01 8.87 -17.79
CA LYS A 239 -30.58 7.91 -16.77
C LYS A 239 -31.85 7.31 -16.13
N PHE A 240 -32.02 5.99 -16.27
CA PHE A 240 -32.99 5.23 -15.49
C PHE A 240 -32.60 5.20 -14.01
#